data_AF-A0A812NK99-F1
#
_entry.id   AF-A0A812NK99-F1
#
_cell.length_a   1.000
_cell.length_b   1.000
_cell.length_c   1.000
_cell.angle_alpha   90.00
_cell.angle_beta   90.00
_cell.angle_gamma   90.00
#
_symmetry.space_group_name_H-M   'P 1'
#
loop_
_entity.id
_entity.type
_entity.pdbx_description
1 polymer ?
#
loop_
_entity_poly.entity_id
_entity_poly.type
_entity_poly.pdbx_seq_one_letter_code
_entity_poly.pdbx_strand_id
1 'polypeptide(L)'
;WDGQMQNKRPRAEMSTDGAWQAWEGREPLKRQKQDFGASWMHPQDGLDKIGKKEKKEKKDKAEKKKTRCGRDPPPRLHGNLWEVPREHIGLQLIKDRADMYNWQYPFWDDSRRSFAGLLRSPWTPQQCSQFYQMIANGTNWIQPVGEKGPMPRKTAWLVQKGCDCSYSYGPFAVPAAEYPPWMIQLMSEVMPFCGFTNVGEWPDCCNLNLYTDGAATVGWHSDDESLFQGRYQDITIISMSLGVPRTFELRYLYPDESEEAVLHRFVLGSGDLMTMEGMTQKHTQHRVPKEPAFGARINLTWRW
;
A
#
# COMPACT_ATOMS: atom_id res chain seq x y z
N TRP A 1 -62.08 -25.10 -27.03
CA TRP A 1 -62.40 -23.90 -26.27
C TRP A 1 -61.11 -23.40 -25.69
N ASP A 2 -60.75 -22.17 -26.08
CA ASP A 2 -59.74 -21.24 -25.54
C ASP A 2 -58.26 -21.71 -25.48
N GLY A 3 -57.24 -20.92 -25.83
CA GLY A 3 -57.16 -19.53 -26.28
C GLY A 3 -55.69 -19.07 -26.32
N GLN A 4 -55.34 -18.28 -27.34
CA GLN A 4 -54.36 -17.16 -27.41
C GLN A 4 -52.87 -17.38 -27.03
N MET A 5 -51.95 -17.31 -28.01
CA MET A 5 -51.17 -16.14 -28.54
C MET A 5 -49.79 -15.98 -27.85
N GLN A 6 -48.68 -16.29 -28.55
CA GLN A 6 -47.70 -15.35 -29.19
C GLN A 6 -46.91 -14.48 -28.17
N ASN A 7 -45.59 -14.30 -28.21
CA ASN A 7 -44.71 -14.15 -29.37
C ASN A 7 -43.22 -14.29 -28.97
N LYS A 8 -42.41 -14.79 -29.91
CA LYS A 8 -40.94 -14.87 -29.88
C LYS A 8 -40.30 -13.52 -30.23
N ARG A 9 -39.12 -13.22 -29.67
CA ARG A 9 -38.02 -12.50 -30.35
C ARG A 9 -36.63 -12.94 -29.82
N PRO A 10 -35.56 -12.81 -30.63
CA PRO A 10 -34.39 -13.68 -30.58
C PRO A 10 -33.16 -13.06 -29.90
N ARG A 11 -32.21 -13.97 -29.60
CA ARG A 11 -30.85 -13.79 -29.09
C ARG A 11 -30.00 -13.00 -30.09
N ALA A 12 -29.33 -11.95 -29.63
CA ALA A 12 -28.28 -11.26 -30.38
C ALA A 12 -26.91 -11.56 -29.74
N GLU A 13 -26.05 -12.20 -30.52
CA GLU A 13 -24.59 -12.15 -30.35
C GLU A 13 -24.10 -10.81 -30.88
N MET A 14 -23.12 -10.19 -30.20
CA MET A 14 -22.24 -9.20 -30.80
C MET A 14 -20.86 -9.23 -30.12
N SER A 15 -19.88 -9.62 -30.92
CA SER A 15 -18.45 -9.30 -30.81
C SER A 15 -18.24 -7.77 -30.93
N THR A 16 -17.19 -7.22 -30.32
CA THR A 16 -16.07 -6.55 -31.03
C THR A 16 -15.06 -5.93 -30.07
N ASP A 17 -13.79 -6.04 -30.49
CA ASP A 17 -12.62 -5.29 -30.08
C ASP A 17 -12.80 -3.76 -30.01
N GLY A 18 -11.95 -3.13 -29.19
CA GLY A 18 -11.33 -1.84 -29.51
C GLY A 18 -12.08 -0.56 -29.11
N ALA A 19 -11.50 0.18 -28.16
CA ALA A 19 -11.16 1.61 -28.29
C ALA A 19 -11.10 2.29 -26.90
N TRP A 20 -9.91 2.29 -26.29
CA TRP A 20 -9.57 3.25 -25.23
C TRP A 20 -8.71 4.35 -25.86
N GLN A 21 -9.31 5.52 -26.13
CA GLN A 21 -8.58 6.77 -26.33
C GLN A 21 -9.36 7.98 -25.82
N ALA A 22 -8.57 8.94 -25.32
CA ALA A 22 -8.83 10.38 -25.19
C ALA A 22 -9.73 10.86 -24.03
N TRP A 23 -9.08 11.18 -22.89
CA TRP A 23 -9.53 12.23 -21.98
C TRP A 23 -8.37 13.21 -21.75
N GLU A 24 -8.09 14.04 -22.74
CA GLU A 24 -7.34 15.29 -22.59
C GLU A 24 -8.18 16.44 -23.16
N GLY A 25 -8.23 17.56 -22.45
CA GLY A 25 -8.73 18.83 -22.99
C GLY A 25 -10.05 19.33 -22.42
N ARG A 26 -9.99 20.08 -21.30
CA ARG A 26 -10.91 21.21 -21.08
C ARG A 26 -10.15 22.40 -20.48
N GLU A 27 -10.07 23.47 -21.26
CA GLU A 27 -9.56 24.79 -20.86
C GLU A 27 -10.52 25.51 -19.87
N PRO A 28 -10.02 26.47 -19.06
CA PRO A 28 -10.86 27.23 -18.12
C PRO A 28 -11.54 28.45 -18.78
N LEU A 29 -12.81 28.67 -18.41
CA LEU A 29 -13.59 29.85 -18.78
C LEU A 29 -13.00 31.17 -18.26
N LYS A 30 -12.84 32.15 -19.16
CA LYS A 30 -12.48 33.55 -18.90
C LYS A 30 -13.61 34.27 -18.15
N ARG A 31 -13.28 34.98 -17.05
CA ARG A 31 -14.17 35.95 -16.40
C ARG A 31 -13.91 37.37 -16.92
N GLN A 32 -14.97 38.04 -17.33
CA GLN A 32 -15.01 39.44 -17.77
C GLN A 32 -14.79 40.41 -16.61
N LYS A 33 -14.06 41.49 -16.89
CA LYS A 33 -13.92 42.69 -16.04
C LYS A 33 -15.10 43.62 -16.29
N GLN A 34 -15.60 44.24 -15.22
CA GLN A 34 -16.39 45.47 -15.29
C GLN A 34 -15.77 46.49 -14.34
N ASP A 35 -15.39 47.63 -14.90
CA ASP A 35 -14.90 48.82 -14.22
C ASP A 35 -16.07 49.63 -13.64
N PHE A 36 -15.87 50.23 -12.47
CA PHE A 36 -16.61 51.43 -12.04
C PHE A 36 -15.66 52.42 -11.37
N GLY A 37 -15.91 53.70 -11.66
CA GLY A 37 -15.03 54.85 -11.51
C GLY A 37 -14.77 55.35 -10.09
N ALA A 38 -13.81 56.27 -10.04
CA ALA A 38 -13.11 56.81 -8.88
C ALA A 38 -13.89 57.82 -8.03
N SER A 39 -13.46 57.99 -6.77
CA SER A 39 -13.41 59.29 -6.09
C SER A 39 -12.37 59.29 -4.95
N TRP A 40 -11.75 60.45 -4.76
CA TRP A 40 -10.53 60.73 -3.99
C TRP A 40 -10.76 60.93 -2.50
N MET A 41 -9.77 60.55 -1.66
CA MET A 41 -9.40 61.24 -0.41
C MET A 41 -8.05 60.69 0.11
N HIS A 42 -7.04 61.56 0.27
CA HIS A 42 -5.88 61.33 1.14
C HIS A 42 -6.27 61.75 2.56
N PRO A 43 -5.84 61.01 3.59
CA PRO A 43 -4.76 61.55 4.42
C PRO A 43 -3.69 60.52 4.79
N GLN A 44 -2.48 61.06 4.98
CA GLN A 44 -1.34 60.41 5.60
C GLN A 44 -1.69 60.00 7.04
N ASP A 45 -1.29 58.77 7.42
CA ASP A 45 -0.84 58.33 8.76
C ASP A 45 -1.18 56.84 8.96
N GLY A 46 -0.18 55.96 8.90
CA GLY A 46 -0.36 54.56 9.30
C GLY A 46 0.48 53.48 8.61
N LEU A 47 1.71 53.77 8.17
CA LEU A 47 2.53 52.77 7.44
C LEU A 47 3.41 51.85 8.31
N ASP A 48 3.31 51.87 9.65
CA ASP A 48 4.20 51.07 10.51
C ASP A 48 3.55 49.89 11.26
N LYS A 49 2.26 49.59 11.04
CA LYS A 49 1.56 48.50 11.75
C LYS A 49 1.06 47.34 10.88
N ILE A 50 1.08 47.45 9.56
CA ILE A 50 0.63 46.38 8.64
C ILE A 50 1.76 45.35 8.39
N GLY A 51 3.02 45.80 8.27
CA GLY A 51 4.15 44.91 7.98
C GLY A 51 4.54 43.94 9.10
N LYS A 52 4.21 44.23 10.37
CA LYS A 52 4.45 43.32 11.51
C LYS A 52 3.36 42.26 11.65
N LYS A 53 2.11 42.57 11.28
CA LYS A 53 0.99 41.63 11.37
C LYS A 53 1.04 40.60 10.22
N GLU A 54 1.40 41.02 9.01
CA GLU A 54 1.62 40.10 7.89
C GLU A 54 2.88 39.24 8.05
N LYS A 55 3.97 39.76 8.63
CA LYS A 55 5.15 38.94 8.96
C LYS A 55 4.85 37.95 10.10
N LYS A 56 4.03 38.31 11.08
CA LYS A 56 3.63 37.39 12.16
C LYS A 56 2.64 36.34 11.64
N GLU A 57 1.68 36.70 10.79
CA GLU A 57 0.77 35.73 10.14
C GLU A 57 1.47 34.82 9.11
N LYS A 58 2.52 35.30 8.42
CA LYS A 58 3.35 34.43 7.55
C LYS A 58 4.30 33.54 8.34
N LYS A 59 4.81 34.01 9.50
CA LYS A 59 5.66 33.21 10.39
C LYS A 59 4.84 32.16 11.17
N ASP A 60 3.62 32.50 11.56
CA ASP A 60 2.68 31.60 12.24
C ASP A 60 1.98 30.62 11.26
N LYS A 61 1.96 30.89 9.94
CA LYS A 61 1.52 29.92 8.91
C LYS A 61 2.61 28.96 8.44
N ALA A 62 3.88 29.24 8.72
CA ALA A 62 4.98 28.32 8.45
C ALA A 62 5.10 27.21 9.52
N GLU A 63 4.52 27.40 10.71
CA GLU A 63 4.46 26.42 11.80
C GLU A 63 3.08 25.77 11.90
N LYS A 64 2.83 24.81 11.00
CA LYS A 64 2.01 23.59 11.19
C LYS A 64 1.63 23.02 9.82
N LYS A 65 2.62 22.58 9.04
CA LYS A 65 2.37 21.49 8.10
C LYS A 65 2.01 20.28 8.95
N LYS A 66 0.71 20.02 9.13
CA LYS A 66 0.22 18.82 9.80
C LYS A 66 0.78 17.63 9.04
N THR A 67 1.80 16.98 9.62
CA THR A 67 2.31 15.72 9.12
C THR A 67 1.16 14.72 9.05
N ARG A 68 1.19 13.79 8.10
CA ARG A 68 0.09 12.84 7.88
C ARG A 68 -0.20 11.94 9.10
N CYS A 69 0.75 11.84 10.04
CA CYS A 69 0.57 11.13 11.31
C CYS A 69 0.47 12.02 12.55
N GLY A 70 0.48 13.35 12.41
CA GLY A 70 0.44 14.28 13.54
C GLY A 70 1.67 14.26 14.46
N ARG A 71 2.75 13.59 14.05
CA ARG A 71 4.06 13.53 14.73
C ARG A 71 5.10 14.33 13.94
N ASP A 72 6.11 14.87 14.59
CA ASP A 72 7.21 15.54 13.90
C ASP A 72 8.00 14.57 13.02
N PRO A 73 8.59 15.05 11.90
CA PRO A 73 9.47 14.24 11.07
C PRO A 73 10.73 13.81 11.84
N PRO A 74 11.27 12.60 11.58
CA PRO A 74 12.55 12.18 12.17
C PRO A 74 13.70 13.08 11.70
N PRO A 75 14.81 13.16 12.46
CA PRO A 75 15.98 13.90 12.02
C PRO A 75 16.61 13.28 10.77
N ARG A 76 17.27 14.11 9.95
CA ARG A 76 18.12 13.65 8.85
C ARG A 76 19.44 13.12 9.41
N LEU A 77 19.82 11.90 9.04
CA LEU A 77 20.94 11.19 9.67
C LEU A 77 22.26 11.27 8.91
N HIS A 78 22.25 11.74 7.66
CA HIS A 78 23.47 11.85 6.85
C HIS A 78 23.42 13.08 5.93
N GLY A 79 23.85 14.23 6.45
CA GLY A 79 23.76 15.51 5.75
C GLY A 79 22.30 15.85 5.44
N ASN A 80 21.94 15.87 4.14
CA ASN A 80 20.57 16.11 3.69
C ASN A 80 19.76 14.81 3.49
N LEU A 81 20.33 13.63 3.77
CA LEU A 81 19.62 12.37 3.65
C LEU A 81 18.88 12.02 4.94
N TRP A 82 17.68 11.46 4.80
CA TRP A 82 16.88 11.02 5.96
C TRP A 82 17.57 9.88 6.72
N GLU A 83 18.24 8.99 6.00
CA GLU A 83 18.94 7.82 6.50
C GLU A 83 20.40 7.80 6.02
N VAL A 84 21.23 7.00 6.69
CA VAL A 84 22.59 6.70 6.20
C VAL A 84 22.48 5.92 4.88
N PRO A 85 23.30 6.17 3.84
CA PRO A 85 23.25 5.41 2.59
C PRO A 85 23.34 3.89 2.80
N ARG A 86 22.63 3.12 1.97
CA ARG A 86 22.57 1.65 2.09
C ARG A 86 23.94 0.99 1.94
N GLU A 87 24.82 1.56 1.11
CA GLU A 87 26.18 1.08 0.85
C GLU A 87 27.05 1.13 2.10
N HIS A 88 26.81 2.12 2.99
CA HIS A 88 27.57 2.28 4.23
C HIS A 88 27.17 1.26 5.30
N ILE A 89 25.96 0.70 5.22
CA ILE A 89 25.45 -0.30 6.15
C ILE A 89 25.41 -1.71 5.55
N GLY A 90 25.82 -1.87 4.29
CA GLY A 90 25.81 -3.16 3.59
C GLY A 90 24.42 -3.75 3.38
N LEU A 91 23.37 -2.91 3.30
CA LEU A 91 22.01 -3.40 3.08
C LEU A 91 21.87 -3.97 1.65
N GLN A 92 21.63 -5.27 1.57
CA GLN A 92 21.29 -5.98 0.34
C GLN A 92 19.78 -6.07 0.16
N LEU A 93 19.30 -5.67 -1.01
CA LEU A 93 17.90 -5.82 -1.39
C LEU A 93 17.65 -7.21 -2.01
N ILE A 94 16.40 -7.62 -2.13
CA ILE A 94 16.01 -8.90 -2.73
C ILE A 94 16.54 -9.03 -4.17
N LYS A 95 16.54 -7.97 -4.98
CA LYS A 95 17.19 -8.02 -6.33
C LYS A 95 18.68 -8.32 -6.28
N ASP A 96 19.38 -7.95 -5.20
CA ASP A 96 20.81 -8.20 -5.04
C ASP A 96 21.07 -9.66 -4.59
N ARG A 97 20.11 -10.24 -3.85
CA ARG A 97 20.14 -11.64 -3.39
C ARG A 97 19.67 -12.65 -4.43
N ALA A 98 18.76 -12.23 -5.31
CA ALA A 98 18.03 -13.07 -6.24
C ALA A 98 18.12 -12.49 -7.67
N ASP A 99 19.34 -12.13 -8.08
CA ASP A 99 19.67 -11.41 -9.32
C ASP A 99 19.28 -12.16 -10.60
N MET A 100 19.14 -13.48 -10.52
CA MET A 100 18.63 -14.35 -11.60
C MET A 100 17.15 -14.10 -11.94
N TYR A 101 16.40 -13.41 -11.09
CA TYR A 101 15.00 -13.08 -11.32
C TYR A 101 14.82 -11.60 -11.67
N ASN A 102 13.84 -11.32 -12.52
CA ASN A 102 13.57 -9.97 -13.02
C ASN A 102 12.75 -9.13 -12.02
N TRP A 103 13.31 -8.87 -10.85
CA TRP A 103 12.73 -7.96 -9.86
C TRP A 103 12.80 -6.51 -10.36
N GLN A 104 11.64 -5.87 -10.47
CA GLN A 104 11.52 -4.45 -10.81
C GLN A 104 11.33 -3.64 -9.53
N TYR A 105 11.99 -2.49 -9.39
CA TYR A 105 11.86 -1.64 -8.20
C TYR A 105 11.15 -0.32 -8.53
N PRO A 106 9.81 -0.35 -8.70
CA PRO A 106 9.04 0.82 -9.10
C PRO A 106 8.94 1.91 -8.01
N PHE A 107 9.38 1.62 -6.79
CA PHE A 107 9.57 2.63 -5.73
C PHE A 107 11.01 2.53 -5.21
N TRP A 108 11.72 3.65 -5.29
CA TRP A 108 13.14 3.76 -4.95
C TRP A 108 13.44 5.13 -4.35
N ASP A 109 13.86 5.15 -3.09
CA ASP A 109 14.29 6.36 -2.38
C ASP A 109 15.54 6.07 -1.53
N ASP A 110 16.72 6.38 -2.07
CA ASP A 110 18.00 6.23 -1.36
C ASP A 110 18.11 7.13 -0.13
N SER A 111 17.51 8.33 -0.17
CA SER A 111 17.57 9.29 0.94
C SER A 111 16.90 8.72 2.18
N ARG A 112 15.80 7.99 2.00
CA ARG A 112 15.04 7.34 3.08
C ARG A 112 15.36 5.86 3.24
N ARG A 113 16.35 5.31 2.52
CA ARG A 113 16.58 3.85 2.38
C ARG A 113 15.26 3.08 2.26
N SER A 114 14.36 3.53 1.39
CA SER A 114 13.01 2.99 1.27
C SER A 114 12.78 2.48 -0.14
N PHE A 115 12.44 1.20 -0.26
CA PHE A 115 12.41 0.49 -1.54
C PHE A 115 11.20 -0.44 -1.60
N ALA A 116 10.60 -0.57 -2.78
CA ALA A 116 9.62 -1.63 -3.04
C ALA A 116 9.92 -2.33 -4.36
N GLY A 117 10.15 -3.64 -4.28
CA GLY A 117 10.36 -4.53 -5.40
C GLY A 117 9.06 -5.20 -5.84
N LEU A 118 8.96 -5.56 -7.11
CA LEU A 118 7.84 -6.26 -7.73
C LEU A 118 8.36 -7.31 -8.70
N LEU A 119 8.01 -8.56 -8.45
CA LEU A 119 8.18 -9.67 -9.37
C LEU A 119 6.79 -10.09 -9.87
N ARG A 120 6.58 -9.99 -11.19
CA ARG A 120 5.33 -10.42 -11.82
C ARG A 120 5.23 -11.93 -11.83
N SER A 121 4.07 -12.45 -11.47
CA SER A 121 3.73 -13.87 -11.29
C SER A 121 4.73 -14.85 -11.95
N PRO A 122 5.66 -15.44 -11.17
CA PRO A 122 6.58 -16.45 -11.70
C PRO A 122 5.87 -17.81 -11.92
N TRP A 123 4.61 -17.93 -11.52
CA TRP A 123 3.81 -19.16 -11.64
C TRP A 123 2.77 -19.08 -12.77
N THR A 124 2.37 -20.25 -13.24
CA THR A 124 1.24 -20.41 -14.17
C THR A 124 -0.10 -20.07 -13.48
N PRO A 125 -1.14 -19.70 -14.24
CA PRO A 125 -2.48 -19.48 -13.69
C PRO A 125 -3.03 -20.69 -12.92
N GLN A 126 -2.71 -21.90 -13.35
CA GLN A 126 -3.11 -23.15 -12.69
C GLN A 126 -2.45 -23.29 -11.32
N GLN A 127 -1.13 -23.05 -11.22
CA GLN A 127 -0.42 -23.05 -9.93
C GLN A 127 -0.98 -21.98 -8.98
N CYS A 128 -1.20 -20.75 -9.48
CA CYS A 128 -1.80 -19.70 -8.67
C CYS A 128 -3.20 -20.08 -8.16
N SER A 129 -4.01 -20.75 -8.99
CA SER A 129 -5.33 -21.27 -8.58
C SER A 129 -5.21 -22.36 -7.51
N GLN A 130 -4.26 -23.28 -7.66
CA GLN A 130 -3.98 -24.33 -6.66
C GLN A 130 -3.55 -23.73 -5.32
N PHE A 131 -2.61 -22.77 -5.33
CA PHE A 131 -2.20 -22.05 -4.13
C PHE A 131 -3.38 -21.32 -3.48
N TYR A 132 -4.19 -20.62 -4.27
CA TYR A 132 -5.37 -19.93 -3.77
C TYR A 132 -6.32 -20.90 -3.05
N GLN A 133 -6.66 -22.04 -3.66
CA GLN A 133 -7.57 -23.02 -3.07
C GLN A 133 -6.98 -23.67 -1.82
N MET A 134 -5.70 -24.03 -1.86
CA MET A 134 -4.98 -24.61 -0.72
C MET A 134 -5.02 -23.68 0.49
N ILE A 135 -4.72 -22.39 0.29
CA ILE A 135 -4.68 -21.39 1.36
C ILE A 135 -6.10 -21.03 1.82
N ALA A 136 -7.05 -20.84 0.89
CA ALA A 136 -8.42 -20.50 1.20
C ALA A 136 -9.07 -21.56 2.11
N ASN A 137 -8.86 -22.85 1.79
CA ASN A 137 -9.44 -23.98 2.52
C ASN A 137 -8.62 -24.37 3.76
N GLY A 138 -7.31 -24.19 3.71
CA GLY A 138 -6.38 -24.58 4.78
C GLY A 138 -6.18 -23.53 5.87
N THR A 139 -6.80 -22.36 5.77
CA THR A 139 -6.67 -21.27 6.74
C THR A 139 -7.92 -21.15 7.60
N ASN A 140 -7.76 -21.12 8.92
CA ASN A 140 -8.84 -20.77 9.84
C ASN A 140 -9.06 -19.25 9.87
N TRP A 141 -9.84 -18.74 8.91
CA TRP A 141 -10.10 -17.31 8.77
C TRP A 141 -10.94 -16.75 9.91
N ILE A 142 -10.46 -15.68 10.55
CA ILE A 142 -11.23 -14.93 11.54
C ILE A 142 -11.58 -13.53 11.02
N GLN A 143 -12.65 -12.94 11.57
CA GLN A 143 -13.03 -11.56 11.31
C GLN A 143 -13.26 -10.85 12.65
N PRO A 144 -12.19 -10.30 13.26
CA PRO A 144 -12.29 -9.63 14.54
C PRO A 144 -13.34 -8.51 14.50
N VAL A 145 -14.09 -8.35 15.61
CA VAL A 145 -15.13 -7.33 15.76
C VAL A 145 -14.70 -6.37 16.85
N GLY A 146 -14.67 -5.09 16.51
CA GLY A 146 -14.30 -4.01 17.41
C GLY A 146 -15.52 -3.11 17.64
N GLU A 147 -15.33 -2.02 18.39
CA GLU A 147 -16.42 -1.09 18.73
C GLU A 147 -17.16 -0.54 17.51
N LYS A 148 -16.44 -0.32 16.39
CA LYS A 148 -16.99 0.24 15.15
C LYS A 148 -17.47 -0.83 14.16
N GLY A 149 -17.58 -2.09 14.61
CA GLY A 149 -18.00 -3.22 13.80
C GLY A 149 -16.86 -4.16 13.38
N PRO A 150 -17.16 -5.12 12.48
CA PRO A 150 -16.19 -6.10 12.02
C PRO A 150 -15.07 -5.45 11.22
N MET A 151 -13.87 -6.02 11.30
CA MET A 151 -12.79 -5.70 10.38
C MET A 151 -13.30 -5.90 8.93
N PRO A 152 -13.02 -4.98 8.00
CA PRO A 152 -13.55 -5.03 6.62
C PRO A 152 -12.96 -6.18 5.78
N ARG A 153 -12.16 -7.07 6.37
CA ARG A 153 -11.52 -8.22 5.73
C ARG A 153 -11.41 -9.36 6.75
N LYS A 154 -11.23 -10.58 6.27
CA LYS A 154 -10.86 -11.71 7.12
C LYS A 154 -9.34 -11.78 7.24
N THR A 155 -8.84 -12.29 8.36
CA THR A 155 -7.42 -12.38 8.65
C THR A 155 -7.06 -13.70 9.32
N ALA A 156 -5.77 -14.06 9.27
CA ALA A 156 -5.16 -15.06 10.11
C ALA A 156 -3.70 -14.66 10.38
N TRP A 157 -3.23 -14.86 11.61
CA TRP A 157 -1.84 -14.63 11.99
C TRP A 157 -1.14 -15.96 12.19
N LEU A 158 -0.20 -16.27 11.30
CA LEU A 158 0.51 -17.54 11.33
C LEU A 158 1.96 -17.32 11.76
N VAL A 159 2.49 -18.20 12.61
CA VAL A 159 3.83 -18.09 13.17
C VAL A 159 4.56 -19.44 13.13
N GLN A 160 5.88 -19.40 13.17
CA GLN A 160 6.71 -20.58 13.30
C GLN A 160 6.39 -21.33 14.59
N LYS A 161 6.54 -22.66 14.54
CA LYS A 161 6.39 -23.55 15.68
C LYS A 161 7.20 -23.03 16.89
N GLY A 162 6.52 -22.91 18.02
CA GLY A 162 7.11 -22.45 19.29
C GLY A 162 6.99 -20.94 19.54
N CYS A 163 6.51 -20.16 18.57
CA CYS A 163 6.17 -18.75 18.77
C CYS A 163 4.70 -18.59 19.18
N ASP A 164 4.43 -17.70 20.13
CA ASP A 164 3.09 -17.36 20.62
C ASP A 164 2.77 -15.86 20.52
N CYS A 165 3.63 -15.08 19.84
CA CYS A 165 3.47 -13.65 19.67
C CYS A 165 2.15 -13.32 18.96
N SER A 166 1.27 -12.57 19.63
CA SER A 166 0.03 -12.09 19.03
C SER A 166 0.28 -10.92 18.10
N TYR A 167 -0.50 -10.84 17.03
CA TYR A 167 -0.46 -9.72 16.10
C TYR A 167 -1.61 -8.77 16.37
N SER A 168 -1.28 -7.49 16.55
CA SER A 168 -2.27 -6.45 16.83
C SER A 168 -2.32 -5.46 15.68
N TYR A 169 -3.51 -5.25 15.13
CA TYR A 169 -3.77 -4.24 14.12
C TYR A 169 -4.82 -3.25 14.64
N GLY A 170 -4.36 -2.07 15.07
CA GLY A 170 -5.24 -1.08 15.71
C GLY A 170 -5.90 -1.66 16.97
N PRO A 171 -7.25 -1.65 17.08
CA PRO A 171 -7.96 -2.21 18.24
C PRO A 171 -8.12 -3.74 18.19
N PHE A 172 -7.66 -4.41 17.14
CA PHE A 172 -7.90 -5.82 16.92
C PHE A 172 -6.65 -6.63 17.26
N ALA A 173 -6.79 -7.63 18.13
CA ALA A 173 -5.78 -8.66 18.35
C ALA A 173 -6.17 -9.95 17.62
N VAL A 174 -5.19 -10.57 16.96
CA VAL A 174 -5.33 -11.85 16.27
C VAL A 174 -4.41 -12.86 16.98
N PRO A 175 -4.95 -13.99 17.47
CA PRO A 175 -4.13 -15.00 18.12
C PRO A 175 -3.17 -15.65 17.12
N ALA A 176 -1.99 -16.01 17.61
CA ALA A 176 -1.03 -16.80 16.87
C ALA A 176 -1.61 -18.18 16.56
N ALA A 177 -1.41 -18.64 15.33
CA ALA A 177 -1.59 -20.03 14.93
C ALA A 177 -0.29 -20.54 14.32
N GLU A 178 0.10 -21.76 14.66
CA GLU A 178 1.32 -22.37 14.10
C GLU A 178 1.18 -22.53 12.57
N TYR A 179 2.30 -22.40 11.86
CA TYR A 179 2.36 -22.64 10.43
C TYR A 179 1.80 -24.02 10.07
N PRO A 180 0.72 -24.09 9.28
CA PRO A 180 0.21 -25.36 8.78
C PRO A 180 1.17 -25.96 7.74
N PRO A 181 1.09 -27.27 7.44
CA PRO A 181 1.98 -27.91 6.47
C PRO A 181 1.99 -27.24 5.09
N TRP A 182 0.83 -26.71 4.64
CA TRP A 182 0.74 -26.00 3.37
C TRP A 182 1.55 -24.70 3.35
N MET A 183 1.76 -24.03 4.49
CA MET A 183 2.56 -22.81 4.56
C MET A 183 4.03 -23.13 4.31
N ILE A 184 4.53 -24.22 4.89
CA ILE A 184 5.91 -24.68 4.68
C ILE A 184 6.13 -25.05 3.21
N GLN A 185 5.16 -25.76 2.60
CA GLN A 185 5.17 -26.09 1.17
C GLN A 185 5.10 -24.84 0.29
N LEU A 186 4.30 -23.84 0.66
CA LEU A 186 4.22 -22.59 -0.09
C LEU A 186 5.53 -21.80 0.01
N MET A 187 6.13 -21.72 1.20
CA MET A 187 7.42 -21.04 1.38
C MET A 187 8.55 -21.72 0.60
N SER A 188 8.55 -23.05 0.45
CA SER A 188 9.54 -23.73 -0.40
C SER A 188 9.47 -23.32 -1.87
N GLU A 189 8.29 -22.90 -2.34
CA GLU A 189 8.09 -22.40 -3.71
C GLU A 189 8.41 -20.90 -3.81
N VAL A 190 8.05 -20.10 -2.80
CA VAL A 190 8.13 -18.63 -2.84
C VAL A 190 9.52 -18.10 -2.48
N MET A 191 10.12 -18.61 -1.41
CA MET A 191 11.35 -18.06 -0.82
C MET A 191 12.58 -18.11 -1.74
N PRO A 192 12.75 -19.12 -2.62
CA PRO A 192 13.82 -19.10 -3.64
C PRO A 192 13.76 -17.88 -4.57
N PHE A 193 12.57 -17.41 -4.96
CA PHE A 193 12.43 -16.19 -5.77
C PHE A 193 12.92 -14.92 -5.06
N CYS A 194 13.06 -14.98 -3.74
CA CYS A 194 13.51 -13.88 -2.90
C CYS A 194 14.97 -14.06 -2.42
N GLY A 195 15.66 -15.13 -2.87
CA GLY A 195 17.03 -15.43 -2.50
C GLY A 195 17.19 -16.16 -1.15
N PHE A 196 16.10 -16.61 -0.53
CA PHE A 196 16.10 -17.36 0.73
C PHE A 196 15.97 -18.86 0.46
N THR A 197 17.09 -19.50 0.13
CA THR A 197 17.12 -20.91 -0.28
C THR A 197 17.22 -21.89 0.90
N ASN A 198 17.70 -21.42 2.05
CA ASN A 198 17.82 -22.21 3.27
C ASN A 198 16.60 -22.02 4.16
N VAL A 199 16.02 -23.12 4.67
CA VAL A 199 14.83 -23.09 5.54
C VAL A 199 15.06 -22.26 6.81
N GLY A 200 16.29 -22.22 7.33
CA GLY A 200 16.64 -21.42 8.51
C GLY A 200 16.64 -19.91 8.28
N GLU A 201 16.56 -19.45 7.02
CA GLU A 201 16.46 -18.04 6.65
C GLU A 201 15.02 -17.61 6.35
N TRP A 202 14.07 -18.55 6.36
CA TRP A 202 12.68 -18.24 6.02
C TRP A 202 12.01 -17.37 7.09
N PRO A 203 11.00 -16.59 6.70
CA PRO A 203 10.24 -15.74 7.61
C PRO A 203 9.51 -16.56 8.68
N ASP A 204 9.59 -16.10 9.92
CA ASP A 204 9.04 -16.80 11.08
C ASP A 204 7.58 -16.42 11.38
N CYS A 205 7.04 -15.43 10.68
CA CYS A 205 5.63 -15.07 10.79
C CYS A 205 5.01 -14.55 9.49
N CYS A 206 3.68 -14.70 9.38
CA CYS A 206 2.92 -14.30 8.20
C CYS A 206 1.51 -13.81 8.57
N ASN A 207 1.17 -12.59 8.13
CA ASN A 207 -0.19 -12.07 8.22
C ASN A 207 -0.95 -12.37 6.93
N LEU A 208 -2.05 -13.11 7.03
CA LEU A 208 -2.93 -13.42 5.91
C LEU A 208 -4.11 -12.47 5.90
N ASN A 209 -4.46 -11.97 4.72
CA ASN A 209 -5.62 -11.10 4.54
C ASN A 209 -6.47 -11.64 3.39
N LEU A 210 -7.74 -11.93 3.67
CA LEU A 210 -8.76 -12.29 2.68
C LEU A 210 -9.73 -11.14 2.49
N TYR A 211 -9.61 -10.50 1.33
CA TYR A 211 -10.51 -9.47 0.84
C TYR A 211 -11.59 -10.16 0.02
N THR A 212 -12.84 -10.19 0.52
CA THR A 212 -13.93 -10.92 -0.13
C THR A 212 -14.37 -10.31 -1.47
N ASP A 213 -14.22 -9.00 -1.60
CA ASP A 213 -14.52 -8.22 -2.79
C ASP A 213 -13.78 -6.86 -2.74
N GLY A 214 -14.09 -5.98 -3.69
CA GLY A 214 -13.58 -4.62 -3.76
C GLY A 214 -14.03 -3.67 -2.62
N ALA A 215 -15.02 -4.05 -1.81
CA ALA A 215 -15.44 -3.29 -0.63
C ALA A 215 -14.55 -3.56 0.60
N ALA A 216 -13.93 -4.73 0.66
CA ALA A 216 -12.92 -5.06 1.67
C ALA A 216 -11.65 -4.22 1.49
N THR A 217 -11.13 -3.64 2.56
CA THR A 217 -10.00 -2.67 2.52
C THR A 217 -9.04 -2.81 3.68
N VAL A 218 -7.89 -2.16 3.57
CA VAL A 218 -7.05 -1.77 4.71
C VAL A 218 -6.71 -0.29 4.54
N GLY A 219 -6.86 0.49 5.62
CA GLY A 219 -6.60 1.93 5.60
C GLY A 219 -5.11 2.25 5.45
N TRP A 220 -4.78 3.54 5.42
CA TRP A 220 -3.38 3.98 5.46
C TRP A 220 -2.72 3.52 6.77
N HIS A 221 -1.67 2.73 6.67
CA HIS A 221 -0.86 2.24 7.78
C HIS A 221 0.59 2.04 7.34
N SER A 222 1.44 1.82 8.33
CA SER A 222 2.79 1.30 8.14
C SER A 222 2.85 0.03 8.98
N ASP A 223 3.67 -0.94 8.57
CA ASP A 223 3.93 -2.14 9.40
C ASP A 223 5.00 -1.77 10.45
N ASP A 224 4.66 -0.83 11.33
CA ASP A 224 5.53 -0.23 12.34
C ASP A 224 5.28 -0.77 13.75
N GLU A 225 4.63 -1.94 13.85
CA GLU A 225 4.43 -2.65 15.11
C GLU A 225 5.80 -2.93 15.78
N SER A 226 5.83 -2.82 17.11
CA SER A 226 7.04 -3.10 17.88
C SER A 226 7.56 -4.52 17.69
N LEU A 227 6.72 -5.45 17.24
CA LEU A 227 7.12 -6.81 16.93
C LEU A 227 8.17 -6.84 15.79
N PHE A 228 7.99 -6.04 14.75
CA PHE A 228 8.84 -6.06 13.55
C PHE A 228 9.96 -5.01 13.58
N GLN A 229 9.89 -4.04 14.50
CA GLN A 229 10.89 -2.98 14.63
C GLN A 229 11.10 -2.14 13.35
N GLY A 230 10.19 -2.18 12.37
CA GLY A 230 10.31 -1.50 11.07
C GLY A 230 10.39 0.04 11.14
N ARG A 231 10.15 0.59 12.32
CA ARG A 231 10.38 2.01 12.63
C ARG A 231 11.83 2.34 12.99
N TYR A 232 12.56 1.36 13.51
CA TYR A 232 13.86 1.57 14.15
C TYR A 232 15.01 0.92 13.38
N GLN A 233 14.73 -0.12 12.59
CA GLN A 233 15.73 -0.81 11.79
C GLN A 233 15.23 -1.15 10.39
N ASP A 234 16.17 -1.43 9.49
CA ASP A 234 15.89 -1.91 8.16
C ASP A 234 15.24 -3.30 8.24
N ILE A 235 14.11 -3.48 7.56
CA ILE A 235 13.40 -4.76 7.51
C ILE A 235 13.09 -5.16 6.08
N THR A 236 12.78 -6.43 5.88
CA THR A 236 12.26 -6.98 4.63
C THR A 236 10.87 -7.52 4.88
N ILE A 237 9.91 -7.10 4.07
CA ILE A 237 8.56 -7.64 4.03
C ILE A 237 8.34 -8.24 2.66
N ILE A 238 7.87 -9.49 2.60
CA ILE A 238 7.50 -10.17 1.35
C ILE A 238 5.99 -10.33 1.33
N SER A 239 5.35 -9.87 0.25
CA SER A 239 3.91 -9.95 0.05
C SER A 239 3.59 -10.74 -1.21
N MET A 240 2.76 -11.78 -1.11
CA MET A 240 2.22 -12.51 -2.26
C MET A 240 0.72 -12.24 -2.40
N SER A 241 0.28 -11.96 -3.63
CA SER A 241 -1.13 -11.75 -3.97
C SER A 241 -1.68 -12.92 -4.77
N LEU A 242 -2.88 -13.39 -4.43
CA LEU A 242 -3.59 -14.47 -5.15
C LEU A 242 -5.06 -14.10 -5.35
N GLY A 243 -5.62 -14.48 -6.50
CA GLY A 243 -7.01 -14.19 -6.84
C GLY A 243 -7.20 -12.88 -7.61
N VAL A 244 -8.26 -12.14 -7.30
CA VAL A 244 -8.64 -10.94 -8.06
C VAL A 244 -7.60 -9.82 -7.86
N PRO A 245 -7.15 -9.15 -8.94
CA PRO A 245 -6.21 -8.05 -8.82
C PRO A 245 -6.75 -6.90 -7.97
N ARG A 246 -5.89 -6.33 -7.13
CA ARG A 246 -6.23 -5.17 -6.29
C ARG A 246 -5.14 -4.12 -6.34
N THR A 247 -5.53 -2.87 -6.15
CA THR A 247 -4.61 -1.74 -6.05
C THR A 247 -3.93 -1.75 -4.68
N PHE A 248 -2.61 -1.69 -4.68
CA PHE A 248 -1.79 -1.32 -3.53
C PHE A 248 -1.33 0.12 -3.73
N GLU A 249 -1.56 0.98 -2.75
CA GLU A 249 -1.10 2.37 -2.80
C GLU A 249 -0.03 2.61 -1.74
N LEU A 250 0.99 3.40 -2.07
CA LEU A 250 2.08 3.79 -1.17
C LEU A 250 2.29 5.32 -1.24
N ARG A 251 2.53 5.94 -0.09
CA ARG A 251 2.75 7.38 0.03
C ARG A 251 3.75 7.70 1.13
N TYR A 252 4.47 8.82 1.01
CA TYR A 252 5.32 9.30 2.09
C TYR A 252 4.53 9.72 3.34
N LEU A 253 5.07 9.40 4.50
CA LEU A 253 4.54 9.82 5.80
C LEU A 253 4.95 11.26 6.12
N TYR A 254 6.18 11.61 5.77
CA TYR A 254 6.81 12.92 5.93
C TYR A 254 7.28 13.44 4.56
N PRO A 255 6.35 13.85 3.67
CA PRO A 255 6.72 14.34 2.35
C PRO A 255 7.40 15.70 2.45
N ASP A 256 8.46 15.90 1.66
CA ASP A 256 8.95 17.23 1.31
C ASP A 256 7.91 17.93 0.38
N GLU A 257 8.05 19.24 0.12
CA GLU A 257 6.98 20.01 -0.56
C GLU A 257 6.62 19.47 -1.95
N SER A 258 7.62 19.01 -2.71
CA SER A 258 7.44 18.39 -4.02
C SER A 258 6.78 17.01 -3.96
N GLU A 259 6.79 16.36 -2.80
CA GLU A 259 6.34 14.98 -2.61
C GLU A 259 4.94 14.90 -2.01
N GLU A 260 4.35 16.03 -1.61
CA GLU A 260 3.09 16.07 -0.85
C GLU A 260 1.92 15.47 -1.66
N ALA A 261 1.95 15.60 -2.98
CA ALA A 261 0.95 15.02 -3.89
C ALA A 261 1.34 13.63 -4.43
N VAL A 262 2.56 13.14 -4.16
CA VAL A 262 3.05 11.89 -4.73
C VAL A 262 2.34 10.69 -4.09
N LEU A 263 1.80 9.84 -4.96
CA LEU A 263 1.07 8.63 -4.62
C LEU A 263 1.47 7.53 -5.61
N HIS A 264 2.16 6.51 -5.12
CA HIS A 264 2.53 5.35 -5.91
C HIS A 264 1.38 4.34 -5.91
N ARG A 265 1.08 3.76 -7.07
CA ARG A 265 -0.02 2.79 -7.26
C ARG A 265 0.50 1.57 -7.99
N PHE A 266 0.17 0.40 -7.47
CA PHE A 266 0.57 -0.88 -8.04
C PHE A 266 -0.66 -1.78 -8.11
N VAL A 267 -0.99 -2.31 -9.29
CA VAL A 267 -2.03 -3.33 -9.41
C VAL A 267 -1.36 -4.69 -9.21
N LEU A 268 -1.71 -5.39 -8.15
CA LEU A 268 -1.15 -6.69 -7.79
C LEU A 268 -2.14 -7.79 -8.15
N GLY A 269 -1.77 -8.62 -9.12
CA GLY A 269 -2.56 -9.74 -9.61
C GLY A 269 -2.19 -11.07 -8.95
N SER A 270 -2.84 -12.14 -9.40
CA SER A 270 -2.59 -13.48 -8.89
C SER A 270 -1.18 -13.96 -9.23
N GLY A 271 -0.41 -14.34 -8.20
CA GLY A 271 0.98 -14.77 -8.28
C GLY A 271 2.00 -13.64 -8.12
N ASP A 272 1.60 -12.36 -8.14
CA ASP A 272 2.55 -11.26 -7.99
C ASP A 272 3.18 -11.26 -6.60
N LEU A 273 4.50 -11.08 -6.55
CA LEU A 273 5.26 -10.84 -5.33
C LEU A 273 5.66 -9.37 -5.25
N MET A 274 5.43 -8.74 -4.11
CA MET A 274 5.86 -7.37 -3.82
C MET A 274 6.66 -7.34 -2.52
N THR A 275 7.76 -6.59 -2.51
CA THR A 275 8.59 -6.39 -1.32
C THR A 275 8.46 -4.96 -0.81
N MET A 276 8.66 -4.78 0.49
CA MET A 276 8.94 -3.48 1.09
C MET A 276 10.19 -3.64 1.95
N GLU A 277 11.22 -2.87 1.65
CA GLU A 277 12.58 -3.12 2.14
C GLU A 277 13.23 -1.86 2.73
N GLY A 278 14.19 -2.05 3.63
CA GLY A 278 14.88 -0.97 4.33
C GLY A 278 13.99 -0.28 5.36
N MET A 279 14.03 1.05 5.40
CA MET A 279 13.27 1.89 6.34
C MET A 279 11.88 2.27 5.81
N THR A 280 11.32 1.51 4.87
CA THR A 280 10.05 1.81 4.19
C THR A 280 8.91 2.03 5.19
N GLN A 281 8.83 1.27 6.28
CA GLN A 281 7.76 1.40 7.28
C GLN A 281 7.91 2.64 8.18
N LYS A 282 9.13 3.16 8.35
CA LYS A 282 9.38 4.42 9.07
C LYS A 282 8.91 5.64 8.26
N HIS A 283 9.05 5.58 6.94
CA HIS A 283 8.97 6.74 6.06
C HIS A 283 7.74 6.78 5.16
N THR A 284 7.05 5.66 5.00
CA THR A 284 5.91 5.54 4.09
C THR A 284 4.71 4.92 4.79
N GLN A 285 3.53 5.16 4.25
CA GLN A 285 2.31 4.42 4.56
C GLN A 285 1.82 3.76 3.29
N HIS A 286 1.12 2.65 3.45
CA HIS A 286 0.47 1.94 2.38
C HIS A 286 -0.97 1.56 2.71
N ARG A 287 -1.75 1.21 1.67
CA ARG A 287 -3.15 0.77 1.83
C ARG A 287 -3.61 -0.10 0.66
N VAL A 288 -4.74 -0.79 0.87
CA VAL A 288 -5.56 -1.38 -0.19
C VAL A 288 -6.91 -0.65 -0.17
N PRO A 289 -7.17 0.25 -1.14
CA PRO A 289 -8.37 1.08 -1.16
C PRO A 289 -9.61 0.27 -1.57
N LYS A 290 -10.78 0.89 -1.36
CA LYS A 290 -12.04 0.40 -1.91
C LYS A 290 -12.04 0.65 -3.41
N GLU A 291 -12.39 -0.35 -4.20
CA GLU A 291 -12.40 -0.25 -5.67
C GLU A 291 -13.48 -1.17 -6.27
N PRO A 292 -13.94 -0.96 -7.51
CA PRO A 292 -14.92 -1.82 -8.15
C PRO A 292 -14.27 -3.13 -8.63
N ALA A 293 -14.04 -4.05 -7.70
CA ALA A 293 -13.50 -5.39 -7.97
C ALA A 293 -14.49 -6.48 -7.53
N PHE A 294 -14.71 -7.46 -8.40
CA PHE A 294 -15.62 -8.58 -8.16
C PHE A 294 -14.83 -9.87 -7.92
N GLY A 295 -15.00 -10.45 -6.74
CA GLY A 295 -14.34 -11.67 -6.30
C GLY A 295 -13.21 -11.42 -5.31
N ALA A 296 -12.69 -12.51 -4.77
CA ALA A 296 -11.82 -12.48 -3.61
C ALA A 296 -10.33 -12.42 -3.95
N ARG A 297 -9.57 -11.78 -3.07
CA ARG A 297 -8.11 -11.73 -3.07
C ARG A 297 -7.57 -12.24 -1.74
N ILE A 298 -6.62 -13.16 -1.79
CA ILE A 298 -5.79 -13.55 -0.65
C ILE A 298 -4.45 -12.83 -0.76
N ASN A 299 -3.97 -12.31 0.35
CA ASN A 299 -2.64 -11.73 0.49
C ASN A 299 -1.91 -12.38 1.66
N LEU A 300 -0.69 -12.82 1.43
CA LEU A 300 0.21 -13.33 2.45
C LEU A 300 1.34 -12.31 2.64
N THR A 301 1.55 -11.82 3.85
CA THR A 301 2.63 -10.87 4.16
C THR A 301 3.55 -11.48 5.20
N TRP A 302 4.71 -11.96 4.76
CA TRP A 302 5.75 -12.59 5.58
C TRP A 302 6.74 -11.57 6.16
N ARG A 303 7.20 -11.85 7.39
CA ARG A 303 8.18 -11.07 8.16
C ARG A 303 9.03 -12.00 9.04
N TRP A 304 10.06 -11.43 9.65
CA TRP A 304 10.96 -12.04 10.65
C TRP A 304 10.85 -11.25 11.97
#